data_AF-A0A4Q8QPU2-F1
#
_entry.id   AF-A0A4Q8QPU2-F1
#
_cell.length_a   1.000
_cell.length_b   1.000
_cell.length_c   1.000
_cell.angle_alpha   90.00
_cell.angle_beta   90.00
_cell.angle_gamma   90.00
#
_symmetry.space_group_name_H-M   'P 1'
#
loop_
_entity.id
_entity.type
_entity.pdbx_description
1 polymer ?
#
loop_
_entity_poly.entity_id
_entity_poly.type
_entity_poly.pdbx_seq_one_letter_code
_entity_poly.pdbx_strand_id
1 'polypeptide(L)' 'MLMRLVDIGAQNGWGEYRAAPALQDFIMDRYSFGDHALRRFCEQLKDAVDPNGILAAGRYGIWPKHIRKNG' A
#
# COMPACT_ATOMS: atom_id res chain seq x y z
N MET A 1 -10.14 2.15 -16.62
CA MET A 1 -11.37 1.50 -16.12
C MET A 1 -11.22 0.97 -14.70
N LEU A 2 -10.27 0.06 -14.41
CA LEU A 2 -10.10 -0.52 -13.06
C LEU A 2 -9.83 0.50 -11.95
N MET A 3 -8.91 1.45 -12.16
CA MET A 3 -8.65 2.53 -11.18
C MET A 3 -9.92 3.33 -10.84
N ARG A 4 -10.79 3.57 -11.83
CA ARG A 4 -12.05 4.29 -11.62
C ARG A 4 -13.03 3.50 -10.73
N LEU A 5 -13.03 2.17 -10.81
CA LEU A 5 -13.87 1.34 -9.93
C LEU A 5 -13.35 1.37 -8.49
N VAL A 6 -12.03 1.29 -8.30
CA VAL A 6 -11.40 1.46 -6.98
C VAL A 6 -11.76 2.82 -6.38
N ASP A 7 -11.80 3.88 -7.20
CA ASP A 7 -12.16 5.22 -6.75
C ASP A 7 -13.60 5.32 -6.26
N ILE A 8 -14.52 4.78 -7.06
CA ILE A 8 -15.93 4.74 -6.72
C ILE A 8 -16.13 3.90 -5.45
N GLY A 9 -15.45 2.76 -5.34
CA GLY A 9 -15.48 1.92 -4.14
C GLY A 9 -15.02 2.69 -2.90
N ALA A 10 -13.85 3.32 -2.97
CA ALA A 10 -13.32 4.12 -1.86
C ALA A 10 -14.27 5.26 -1.43
N GLN A 11 -14.88 5.97 -2.39
CA GLN A 11 -15.87 7.02 -2.12
C GLN A 11 -17.14 6.51 -1.43
N ASN A 12 -17.50 5.23 -1.65
CA ASN A 12 -18.64 4.57 -1.03
C ASN A 12 -18.25 3.73 0.20
N GLY A 13 -16.99 3.77 0.64
CA GLY A 13 -16.50 3.01 1.80
C GLY A 13 -16.24 1.53 1.52
N TRP A 14 -16.16 1.11 0.25
CA TRP A 14 -15.82 -0.27 -0.13
C TRP A 14 -14.31 -0.41 -0.37
N GLY A 15 -13.70 -1.36 0.33
CA GLY A 15 -12.29 -1.71 0.18
C GLY A 15 -12.09 -2.94 -0.70
N GLU A 16 -11.05 -2.92 -1.52
CA GLU A 16 -10.65 -4.07 -2.32
C GLU A 16 -9.92 -5.09 -1.44
N TYR A 17 -10.41 -6.33 -1.40
CA TYR A 17 -9.76 -7.39 -0.64
C TYR A 17 -8.40 -7.80 -1.24
N ARG A 18 -8.27 -7.80 -2.58
CA ARG A 18 -7.05 -8.22 -3.28
C ARG A 18 -6.91 -7.51 -4.63
N ALA A 19 -5.66 -7.30 -5.05
CA ALA A 19 -5.35 -6.58 -6.27
C ALA A 19 -4.22 -7.21 -7.10
N ALA A 20 -4.30 -7.02 -8.43
CA ALA A 20 -3.19 -7.25 -9.33
C ALA A 20 -2.00 -6.35 -8.97
N PRO A 21 -0.74 -6.78 -9.18
CA PRO A 21 0.46 -6.02 -8.76
C PRO A 21 0.45 -4.55 -9.20
N ALA A 22 0.01 -4.27 -10.44
CA ALA A 22 -0.04 -2.92 -11.00
C ALA A 22 -1.01 -1.95 -10.28
N LEU A 23 -1.89 -2.45 -9.41
CA LEU A 23 -2.88 -1.65 -8.69
C LEU A 23 -2.60 -1.53 -7.19
N GLN A 24 -1.60 -2.25 -6.66
CA GLN A 24 -1.41 -2.38 -5.21
C GLN A 24 -1.07 -1.05 -4.55
N ASP A 25 -0.20 -0.23 -5.16
CA ASP A 25 0.08 1.12 -4.67
C ASP A 25 -1.17 2.01 -4.68
N PHE A 26 -1.92 1.96 -5.79
CA PHE A 26 -3.13 2.77 -5.98
C PHE A 26 -4.23 2.43 -4.96
N ILE A 27 -4.42 1.15 -4.67
CA ILE A 27 -5.41 0.67 -3.70
C ILE A 27 -4.95 0.97 -2.28
N MET A 28 -3.67 0.70 -1.94
CA MET A 28 -3.14 0.99 -0.60
C MET A 28 -3.24 2.48 -0.25
N ASP A 29 -3.12 3.37 -1.25
CA ASP A 29 -3.31 4.81 -1.05
C ASP A 29 -4.74 5.19 -0.61
N ARG A 30 -5.75 4.38 -0.93
CA ARG A 30 -7.14 4.60 -0.47
C ARG A 30 -7.39 4.16 0.97
N TYR A 31 -6.52 3.35 1.55
CA TYR A 31 -6.50 3.08 2.98
C TYR A 31 -5.83 4.25 3.73
N SER A 32 -6.42 5.44 3.64
CA SER A 32 -5.84 6.73 4.08
C SER A 32 -6.22 7.15 5.51
N PHE A 33 -7.04 6.36 6.21
CA PHE A 33 -7.44 6.65 7.59
C PHE A 33 -6.22 6.93 8.50
N GLY A 34 -6.33 7.98 9.32
CA GLY A 34 -5.28 8.38 10.24
C GLY A 34 -3.96 8.74 9.56
N ASP A 35 -4.04 9.40 8.40
CA ASP A 35 -2.87 9.73 7.57
C ASP A 35 -2.12 8.46 7.14
N HIS A 36 -2.85 7.49 6.55
CA HIS A 36 -2.32 6.19 6.16
C HIS A 36 -1.68 5.39 7.31
N ALA A 37 -2.32 5.38 8.49
CA ALA A 37 -1.79 4.70 9.68
C ALA A 37 -1.47 3.20 9.43
N LEU A 38 -2.32 2.50 8.67
CA LEU A 38 -2.10 1.10 8.30
C LEU A 38 -0.82 0.92 7.48
N ARG A 39 -0.64 1.74 6.42
CA ARG A 39 0.55 1.68 5.56
C ARG A 39 1.82 1.89 6.39
N ARG A 40 1.86 2.94 7.21
CA ARG A 40 3.01 3.25 8.07
C ARG A 40 3.33 2.13 9.07
N PHE A 41 2.31 1.56 9.70
CA PHE A 41 2.50 0.43 10.62
C PHE A 41 3.11 -0.78 9.90
N CYS A 42 2.57 -1.16 8.74
CA CYS A 42 3.09 -2.27 7.95
C CYS A 42 4.52 -2.00 7.44
N GLU A 43 4.82 -0.76 7.05
CA GLU A 43 6.15 -0.32 6.63
C GLU A 43 7.17 -0.38 7.78
N GLN A 44 6.79 0.04 8.98
CA GLN A 44 7.63 -0.09 10.19
C GLN A 44 7.95 -1.56 10.49
N LEU A 45 6.93 -2.43 10.43
CA LEU A 45 7.13 -3.86 10.60
C LEU A 45 8.05 -4.43 9.50
N LYS A 46 7.82 -4.03 8.24
CA LYS A 46 8.62 -4.45 7.09
C LYS A 46 10.09 -4.10 7.27
N ASP A 47 10.40 -2.87 7.66
CA ASP A 47 11.78 -2.42 7.87
C ASP A 47 12.45 -3.16 9.04
N ALA A 48 11.70 -3.50 10.08
CA ALA A 48 12.22 -4.23 11.23
C ALA A 48 12.57 -5.70 10.89
N VAL A 49 11.73 -6.37 10.10
CA VAL A 49 11.91 -7.81 9.78
C VAL A 49 12.73 -8.06 8.51
N ASP A 50 12.82 -7.08 7.61
CA ASP A 50 13.61 -7.15 6.38
C ASP A 50 14.42 -5.86 6.17
N PRO A 51 15.50 -5.65 6.95
CA PRO A 51 16.28 -4.40 6.93
C PRO A 51 16.91 -4.08 5.56
N ASN A 52 17.21 -5.12 4.79
CA ASN A 52 17.77 -4.99 3.44
C ASN A 52 16.69 -4.90 2.35
N GLY A 53 15.41 -5.06 2.70
CA GLY A 53 14.28 -4.94 1.78
C GLY A 53 14.26 -5.94 0.63
N ILE A 54 14.77 -7.16 0.84
CA ILE A 54 14.95 -8.18 -0.22
C ILE A 54 13.63 -8.84 -0.58
N LEU A 55 12.74 -9.04 0.40
CA LEU A 55 11.55 -9.87 0.24
C LEU A 55 10.40 -9.08 -0.40
N ALA A 56 10.17 -9.30 -1.70
CA ALA A 56 8.99 -8.85 -2.43
C ALA A 56 8.64 -7.36 -2.21
N ALA A 57 9.62 -6.48 -2.43
CA ALA A 57 9.44 -5.03 -2.34
C ALA A 57 8.23 -4.54 -3.15
N GLY A 58 7.35 -3.77 -2.52
CA GLY A 58 6.14 -3.22 -3.14
C GLY A 58 4.94 -4.14 -3.12
N ARG A 59 5.06 -5.36 -2.57
CA ARG A 59 3.91 -6.24 -2.39
C ARG A 59 2.88 -5.56 -1.47
N TYR A 60 1.64 -5.51 -1.95
CA TYR A 60 0.52 -4.79 -1.33
C TYR A 60 0.76 -3.28 -1.13
N GLY A 61 1.68 -2.68 -1.90
CA GLY A 61 2.04 -1.26 -1.76
C GLY A 61 2.89 -0.96 -0.53
N ILE A 62 3.51 -1.98 0.07
CA ILE A 62 4.43 -1.83 1.20
C ILE A 62 5.87 -1.90 0.67
N TRP A 63 6.60 -0.80 0.82
CA TRP A 63 7.94 -0.65 0.27
C TRP A 63 8.99 -0.61 1.39
N PRO A 64 10.19 -1.18 1.22
CA PRO A 64 11.32 -0.97 2.12
C PRO A 64 11.79 0.48 2.16
N LYS A 65 12.26 0.95 3.33
CA LYS A 65 12.68 2.35 3.55
C LYS A 65 13.58 2.94 2.46
N HIS A 66 14.59 2.19 2.01
CA HIS A 66 15.60 2.68 1.07
C HIS A 66 15.11 2.85 -0.39
N ILE A 67 13.89 2.40 -0.73
CA ILE A 67 13.28 2.54 -2.06
C ILE A 67 11.90 3.20 -2.02
N ARG A 68 11.48 3.76 -0.87
CA ARG A 68 10.23 4.54 -0.77
C ARG A 68 10.40 5.86 -1.52
N LYS A 69 9.41 6.24 -2.32
CA LYS A 69 9.40 7.50 -3.10
C LYS A 69 9.31 8.76 -2.24
N ASN A 70 8.90 8.63 -0.98
CA ASN A 70 8.70 9.73 -0.04
C ASN A 70 9.66 9.64 1.17
N GLY A 71 10.83 9.01 1.00
CA GLY A 71 11.84 8.84 2.04
C GLY A 71 12.60 10.13 2.34
#